data_AF-A0A4R8L8F0-F1
#
_entry.id   AF-A0A4R8L8F0-F1
#
_cell.length_a   1.000
_cell.length_b   1.000
_cell.length_c   1.000
_cell.angle_alpha   90.00
_cell.angle_beta   90.00
_cell.angle_gamma   90.00
#
_symmetry.space_group_name_H-M   'P 1'
#
loop_
_entity.id
_entity.type
_entity.pdbx_description
1 polymer ?
#
loop_
_entity_poly.entity_id
_entity_poly.type
_entity_poly.pdbx_seq_one_letter_code
_entity_poly.pdbx_strand_id
1 'polypeptide(L)' 'MAQTLYDKLWNSHVVHTEDDGTTLLYIDRH' A
#
# COMPACT_ATOMS: atom_id res chain seq x y z
N MET A 1 0.59 8.54 16.43
CA MET A 1 -0.66 7.78 16.30
C MET A 1 -0.31 6.33 15.99
N ALA A 2 -1.06 5.36 16.51
CA ALA A 2 -0.82 3.96 16.18
C ALA A 2 -1.31 3.67 14.76
N GLN A 3 -0.53 2.93 13.96
CA GLN A 3 -0.94 2.52 12.62
C GLN A 3 -2.08 1.50 12.70
N THR A 4 -3.13 1.73 11.93
CA THR A 4 -4.22 0.78 11.77
C THR A 4 -3.75 -0.45 10.98
N LEU A 5 -4.55 -1.52 10.99
CA LEU A 5 -4.30 -2.67 10.11
C LEU A 5 -4.33 -2.28 8.64
N TYR A 6 -5.23 -1.36 8.26
CA TYR A 6 -5.29 -0.82 6.92
C TYR A 6 -3.97 -0.16 6.52
N ASP A 7 -3.42 0.72 7.37
CA ASP A 7 -2.15 1.40 7.10
C ASP A 7 -1.00 0.41 6.95
N LYS A 8 -0.99 -0.65 7.76
CA LYS A 8 0.06 -1.67 7.72
C LYS A 8 0.02 -2.47 6.43
N LEU A 9 -1.17 -2.94 6.04
CA LEU A 9 -1.34 -3.70 4.79
C LEU A 9 -1.04 -2.81 3.59
N TRP A 10 -1.63 -1.61 3.55
CA TRP A 10 -1.40 -0.65 2.47
C TRP A 10 0.08 -0.39 2.26
N ASN A 11 0.80 0.06 3.28
CA ASN A 11 2.22 0.42 3.17
C ASN A 11 3.14 -0.76 2.84
N SER A 12 2.72 -2.00 3.15
CA SER A 12 3.52 -3.20 2.84
C SER A 12 3.42 -3.61 1.37
N HIS A 13 2.36 -3.19 0.67
CA HIS A 13 2.06 -3.62 -0.69
C HIS A 13 2.22 -2.52 -1.75
N VAL A 14 2.51 -1.28 -1.36
CA VAL A 14 2.85 -0.20 -2.30
C VAL A 14 4.17 -0.50 -2.99
N VAL A 15 4.12 -0.56 -4.32
CA VAL A 15 5.31 -0.75 -5.16
C VAL A 15 5.73 0.56 -5.81
N HIS A 16 4.76 1.37 -6.24
CA HIS A 16 5.01 2.66 -6.86
C HIS A 16 3.80 3.58 -6.70
N THR A 17 4.06 4.88 -6.64
CA THR A 17 3.04 5.94 -6.68
C THR A 17 3.42 6.90 -7.79
N GLU A 18 2.50 7.09 -8.73
CA GLU A 18 2.61 8.02 -9.84
C GLU A 18 2.44 9.46 -9.36
N ASP A 19 2.88 10.42 -10.17
CA ASP A 19 2.79 11.86 -9.85
C ASP A 19 1.34 12.37 -9.74
N ASP A 20 0.36 11.64 -10.29
CA ASP A 20 -1.07 11.95 -10.19
C ASP A 20 -1.74 11.38 -8.92
N GLY A 21 -0.98 10.67 -8.08
CA GLY A 21 -1.45 10.04 -6.85
C GLY A 21 -1.99 8.62 -7.02
N THR A 22 -2.04 8.09 -8.25
CA THR A 22 -2.37 6.68 -8.50
C THR A 22 -1.27 5.79 -7.93
N THR A 23 -1.65 4.68 -7.30
CA THR A 23 -0.69 3.78 -6.65
C THR A 23 -0.81 2.36 -7.18
N LEU A 24 0.33 1.75 -7.52
CA LEU A 24 0.45 0.36 -7.90
C LEU A 24 0.71 -0.50 -6.65
N LEU A 25 -0.19 -1.45 -6.39
CA LEU A 25 -0.09 -2.39 -5.28
C LEU A 25 0.14 -3.82 -5.78
N TYR A 26 1.05 -4.55 -5.15
CA TYR A 26 1.22 -5.99 -5.36
C TYR A 26 0.65 -6.78 -4.18
N ILE A 27 -0.40 -7.54 -4.45
CA ILE A 27 -1.10 -8.36 -3.45
C ILE A 27 -0.73 -9.82 -3.67
N ASP A 28 -0.14 -10.43 -2.65
CA ASP A 28 0.08 -11.87 -2.64
C ASP A 28 -1.24 -12.64 -2.46
N ARG A 29 -1.25 -13.89 -2.93
CA ARG A 29 -2.45 -14.74 -2.99
C ARG A 29 -2.21 -16.12 -2.35
N HIS A 30 -1.27 -16.23 -1.42
CA HIS A 30 -0.89 -17.51 -0.81
C HIS A 30 -1.92 -17.99 0.22
#